data_AF-A0A149VH40-F1
#
_entry.id   AF-A0A149VH40-F1
#
_cell.length_a   1.000
_cell.length_b   1.000
_cell.length_c   1.000
_cell.angle_alpha   90.00
_cell.angle_beta   90.00
_cell.angle_gamma   90.00
#
_symmetry.space_group_name_H-M   'P 1'
#
loop_
_entity.id
_entity.type
_entity.pdbx_description
1 polymer ?
#
loop_
_entity_poly.entity_id
_entity_poly.type
_entity_poly.pdbx_seq_one_letter_code
_entity_poly.pdbx_strand_id
1 'polypeptide(L)'
;MAAVDDAVSFRCDRGLKNATIEALNEMQVSLSDVLRDTMKYIAENKRLPVSRHVISKDDAELLKIVRERAAKPRSSRITMTLDELAARHDD
;
A
#
# COMPACT_ATOMS: atom_id res chain seq x y z
N MET A 1 -14.31 -30.25 10.43
CA MET A 1 -14.27 -28.83 10.82
C MET A 1 -15.10 -28.09 9.78
N ALA A 2 -16.33 -27.69 10.12
CA ALA A 2 -17.25 -27.10 9.15
C ALA A 2 -16.68 -25.77 8.67
N ALA A 3 -16.53 -25.62 7.35
CA ALA A 3 -16.28 -24.32 6.75
C ALA A 3 -17.51 -23.46 7.04
N VAL A 4 -17.36 -22.48 7.93
CA VAL A 4 -18.44 -21.54 8.23
C VAL A 4 -18.47 -20.56 7.05
N ASP A 5 -19.36 -20.82 6.09
CA ASP A 5 -19.67 -19.88 5.01
C ASP A 5 -20.55 -18.76 5.60
N ASP A 6 -19.91 -17.83 6.30
CA ASP A 6 -20.59 -16.67 6.90
C ASP A 6 -20.58 -15.51 5.90
N ALA A 7 -21.73 -14.85 5.73
CA ALA A 7 -21.91 -13.80 4.73
C ALA A 7 -21.57 -12.42 5.31
N VAL A 8 -20.61 -11.72 4.68
CA VAL A 8 -20.26 -10.33 5.04
C VAL A 8 -21.11 -9.36 4.22
N SER A 9 -21.90 -8.53 4.91
CA SER A 9 -22.64 -7.41 4.29
C SER A 9 -22.22 -6.07 4.88
N PHE A 10 -22.02 -5.08 4.02
CA PHE A 10 -21.70 -3.71 4.43
C PHE A 10 -22.39 -2.71 3.50
N ARG A 11 -22.65 -1.51 4.02
CA ARG A 11 -23.23 -0.42 3.23
C ARG A 11 -22.14 0.33 2.48
N CYS A 12 -22.37 0.60 1.20
CA CYS A 12 -21.51 1.45 0.39
C CYS A 12 -22.36 2.29 -0.57
N ASP A 13 -21.76 3.36 -1.10
CA ASP A 13 -22.38 4.14 -2.16
C ASP A 13 -22.59 3.29 -3.42
N ARG A 14 -23.75 3.48 -4.08
CA ARG A 14 -24.14 2.67 -5.25
C ARG A 14 -23.27 3.00 -6.46
N GLY A 15 -22.89 4.25 -6.66
CA GLY A 15 -22.00 4.67 -7.74
C GLY A 15 -20.61 4.06 -7.57
N LEU A 16 -20.07 4.14 -6.36
CA LEU A 16 -18.79 3.51 -6.01
C LEU A 16 -18.80 1.99 -6.24
N LYS A 17 -19.87 1.31 -5.83
CA LYS A 17 -20.04 -0.12 -6.04
C LYS A 17 -19.98 -0.47 -7.53
N ASN A 18 -20.75 0.23 -8.35
CA ASN A 18 -20.83 -0.05 -9.78
C ASN A 18 -19.47 0.19 -10.47
N ALA A 19 -18.83 1.34 -10.20
CA ALA A 19 -17.53 1.67 -10.76
C ALA A 19 -16.45 0.63 -10.37
N THR A 20 -16.51 0.13 -9.13
CA THR A 20 -15.59 -0.91 -8.65
C THR A 20 -15.84 -2.23 -9.37
N ILE A 21 -17.10 -2.66 -9.52
CA ILE A 21 -17.45 -3.89 -10.23
C ILE A 21 -16.99 -3.81 -11.69
N GLU A 22 -17.17 -2.66 -12.35
CA GLU A 22 -16.75 -2.45 -13.74
C GLU A 22 -15.23 -2.60 -13.89
N ALA A 23 -14.45 -1.92 -13.06
CA ALA A 23 -12.99 -2.04 -13.06
C ALA A 23 -12.50 -3.47 -12.74
N LEU A 24 -13.17 -4.17 -11.82
CA LEU A 24 -12.82 -5.55 -11.47
C LEU A 24 -13.15 -6.55 -12.59
N ASN A 25 -14.24 -6.32 -13.34
CA ASN A 25 -14.59 -7.14 -14.49
C ASN A 25 -13.53 -7.03 -15.61
N GLU A 26 -12.99 -5.83 -15.85
CA GLU A 26 -11.88 -5.64 -16.80
C GLU A 26 -10.64 -6.43 -16.39
N MET A 27 -10.39 -6.53 -15.08
CA MET A 27 -9.29 -7.31 -14.51
C MET A 27 -9.59 -8.81 -14.39
N GLN A 28 -10.80 -9.26 -14.74
CA GLN A 28 -11.28 -10.64 -14.57
C GLN A 28 -11.24 -11.15 -13.12
N VAL A 29 -11.42 -10.25 -12.15
CA VAL A 29 -11.41 -10.59 -10.71
C VAL A 29 -12.80 -10.33 -10.12
N SER A 30 -13.27 -11.22 -9.24
CA SER A 30 -14.54 -11.00 -8.53
C SER A 30 -14.34 -10.10 -7.31
N LEU A 31 -15.33 -9.23 -7.03
CA LEU A 31 -15.36 -8.41 -5.81
C LEU A 31 -15.22 -9.25 -4.54
N SER A 32 -15.84 -10.43 -4.51
CA SER A 32 -15.75 -11.35 -3.37
C SER A 32 -14.33 -11.85 -3.14
N ASP A 33 -13.57 -12.10 -4.22
CA ASP A 33 -12.19 -12.58 -4.13
C ASP A 33 -11.28 -11.48 -3.60
N VAL A 34 -11.42 -10.25 -4.11
CA VAL A 34 -10.68 -9.09 -3.61
C VAL A 34 -10.91 -8.88 -2.12
N LEU A 35 -12.16 -8.98 -1.66
CA LEU A 35 -12.50 -8.80 -0.26
C LEU A 35 -11.93 -9.93 0.62
N ARG A 36 -11.97 -11.18 0.15
CA ARG A 36 -11.36 -12.32 0.85
C ARG A 36 -9.85 -12.15 0.98
N ASP A 37 -9.16 -11.80 -0.11
CA ASP A 37 -7.72 -11.57 -0.10
C ASP A 37 -7.34 -10.42 0.82
N THR A 38 -8.11 -9.32 0.79
CA THR A 38 -7.91 -8.18 1.68
C THR A 38 -8.06 -8.58 3.15
N MET A 39 -9.10 -9.34 3.49
CA MET A 39 -9.31 -9.83 4.86
C MET A 39 -8.18 -10.76 5.31
N LYS A 40 -7.77 -11.70 4.44
CA LYS A 40 -6.65 -12.61 4.70
C LYS A 40 -5.36 -11.84 4.96
N TYR A 41 -5.07 -10.86 4.09
CA TYR A 41 -3.90 -10.00 4.23
C TYR A 41 -3.87 -9.28 5.58
N ILE A 42 -4.99 -8.68 5.98
CA ILE A 42 -5.11 -7.98 7.27
C ILE A 42 -4.91 -8.96 8.44
N ALA A 43 -5.48 -10.16 8.36
CA ALA A 43 -5.32 -11.18 9.39
C ALA A 43 -3.86 -11.64 9.54
N GLU A 44 -3.15 -11.85 8.43
CA GLU A 44 -1.76 -12.31 8.42
C GLU A 44 -0.76 -11.20 8.79
N ASN A 45 -0.94 -9.99 8.25
CA ASN A 45 0.05 -8.92 8.35
C ASN A 45 -0.27 -7.87 9.42
N LYS A 46 -1.46 -7.93 10.03
CA LYS A 46 -1.97 -6.96 11.02
C LYS A 46 -1.89 -5.49 10.55
N ARG A 47 -1.90 -5.27 9.24
CA ARG A 47 -1.83 -3.95 8.59
C ARG A 47 -2.74 -3.90 7.38
N LEU A 48 -3.19 -2.71 7.02
CA LEU A 48 -3.98 -2.51 5.80
C LEU A 48 -3.07 -2.64 4.56
N PRO A 49 -3.55 -3.27 3.47
CA PRO A 49 -2.77 -3.40 2.23
C PRO A 49 -2.57 -2.03 1.56
N VAL A 50 -3.52 -1.12 1.73
CA VAL A 50 -3.39 0.28 1.34
C VAL A 50 -3.34 1.11 2.62
N SER A 51 -2.15 1.64 2.93
CA SER A 51 -1.98 2.54 4.07
C SER A 51 -2.78 3.81 3.85
N ARG A 52 -3.91 3.96 4.56
CA ARG A 52 -4.68 5.21 4.64
C ARG A 52 -4.01 6.27 5.53
N HIS A 53 -2.75 6.05 5.91
CA HIS A 53 -1.95 7.11 6.50
C HIS A 53 -1.71 8.15 5.41
N VAL A 54 -2.60 9.14 5.40
CA VAL A 54 -2.25 10.50 5.01
C VAL A 54 -1.02 10.81 5.84
N ILE A 55 0.14 10.64 5.21
CA ILE A 55 1.41 11.30 5.48
C ILE A 55 1.29 12.15 6.75
N SER A 56 1.80 11.64 7.88
CA SER A 56 1.90 12.44 9.11
C SER A 56 2.56 13.77 8.73
N LYS A 57 2.27 14.89 9.40
CA LYS A 57 2.87 16.19 9.03
C LYS A 57 4.40 16.13 8.94
N ASP A 58 5.05 15.27 9.73
CA ASP A 58 6.48 14.93 9.64
C ASP A 58 6.88 14.25 8.31
N ASP A 59 6.07 13.31 7.81
CA ASP A 59 6.32 12.62 6.53
C ASP A 59 6.10 13.56 5.32
N ALA A 60 5.38 14.67 5.50
CA ALA A 60 5.12 15.62 4.43
C ALA A 60 6.39 16.40 4.05
N GLU A 61 7.22 16.72 5.04
CA GLU A 61 8.53 17.34 4.80
C GLU A 61 9.48 16.37 4.10
N LEU A 62 9.50 15.10 4.51
CA LEU A 62 10.28 14.06 3.84
C LEU A 62 9.84 13.88 2.38
N LEU A 63 8.54 13.86 2.10
CA LEU A 63 8.03 13.78 0.73
C LEU A 63 8.36 15.00 -0.11
N LYS A 64 8.39 16.20 0.48
CA LYS A 64 8.83 17.41 -0.22
C LYS A 64 10.29 17.27 -0.66
N ILE A 65 11.16 16.83 0.25
CA ILE A 65 12.58 16.59 -0.03
C ILE A 65 12.76 15.52 -1.12
N VAL A 66 12.01 14.42 -1.05
CA VAL A 66 12.04 13.34 -2.05
C VAL A 66 11.62 13.86 -3.42
N ARG A 67 10.51 14.62 -3.51
CA ARG A 67 10.04 15.20 -4.77
C ARG A 67 11.05 16.18 -5.37
N GLU A 68 11.64 17.05 -4.56
CA GLU A 68 12.67 18.01 -4.99
C GLU A 68 13.92 17.29 -5.54
N ARG A 69 14.37 16.21 -4.88
CA ARG A 69 15.51 15.40 -5.33
C ARG A 69 15.19 14.53 -6.55
N ALA A 70 13.96 14.05 -6.67
CA ALA A 70 13.51 13.28 -7.84
C ALA A 70 13.39 14.16 -9.09
N ALA A 71 13.01 15.44 -8.95
CA ALA A 71 12.94 16.39 -10.05
C ALA A 71 14.33 16.81 -10.58
N LYS A 72 15.37 16.75 -9.73
CA LYS A 72 16.77 16.98 -10.09
C LYS A 72 17.63 15.81 -9.59
N PRO A 73 17.53 14.65 -10.25
CA PRO A 73 18.28 13.47 -9.82
C PRO A 73 19.78 13.77 -9.92
N ARG A 74 20.53 13.49 -8.86
CA ARG A 74 21.99 13.50 -8.93
C ARG A 74 22.41 12.44 -9.95
N SER A 75 23.11 12.86 -11.00
CA SER A 75 23.51 11.99 -12.11
C SER A 75 24.48 10.87 -11.71
N SER A 76 25.07 10.93 -10.51
CA SER A 76 25.93 9.88 -9.97
C SER A 76 25.13 8.93 -9.07
N ARG A 77 24.95 7.70 -9.55
CA ARG A 77 24.54 6.58 -8.71
C ARG A 77 25.69 6.32 -7.74
N ILE A 78 25.49 6.60 -6.45
CA ILE A 78 26.49 6.36 -5.42
C ILE A 78 26.38 4.90 -5.01
N THR A 79 27.27 4.05 -5.54
CA THR A 79 27.40 2.67 -5.08
C THR A 79 28.28 2.69 -3.83
N MET A 80 27.78 2.13 -2.75
CA MET A 80 28.51 1.97 -1.49
C MET A 80 28.18 0.61 -0.88
N THR A 81 29.14 0.04 -0.15
CA THR A 81 28.96 -1.20 0.59
C THR A 81 28.31 -0.94 1.96
N LEU A 82 27.75 -1.97 2.59
CA LEU A 82 27.14 -1.83 3.92
C LEU A 82 28.18 -1.46 4.99
N ASP A 83 29.42 -1.92 4.84
CA ASP A 83 30.54 -1.61 5.73
C ASP A 83 30.93 -0.12 5.64
N GLU A 84 31.01 0.41 4.41
CA GLU A 84 31.24 1.84 4.16
C GLU A 84 30.10 2.74 4.67
N LEU A 85 28.86 2.25 4.68
CA LEU A 85 27.72 2.97 5.23
C LEU A 85 27.77 2.98 6.77
N ALA A 86 28.11 1.85 7.39
CA ALA A 86 28.25 1.73 8.84
C ALA A 86 29.37 2.63 9.36
N ALA A 87 30.54 2.62 8.71
CA ALA A 87 31.68 3.45 9.09
C ALA A 87 31.44 4.98 8.97
N ARG A 88 30.37 5.39 8.25
CA ARG A 88 29.95 6.80 8.17
C ARG A 88 28.97 7.23 9.27
N HIS A 89 28.42 6.27 10.01
CA HIS A 89 27.35 6.47 10.99
C HIS A 89 27.69 5.91 12.38
N ASP A 90 28.98 5.74 12.71
CA ASP A 90 29.44 5.56 14.10
C ASP A 90 29.27 6.87 14.90
N ASP A 91 28.03 7.19 15.24
CA ASP A 91 27.56 8.04 16.37
C ASP A 91 26.05 7.83 16.58
#